data_AF-A0AAD5L453-F1
#
_entry.id   AF-A0AAD5L453-F1
#
_cell.length_a   1.000
_cell.length_b   1.000
_cell.length_c   1.000
_cell.angle_alpha   90.00
_cell.angle_beta   90.00
_cell.angle_gamma   90.00
#
_symmetry.space_group_name_H-M   'P 1'
#
loop_
_entity.id
_entity.type
_entity.pdbx_description
1 polymer ?
#
loop_
_entity_poly.entity_id
_entity_poly.type
_entity_poly.pdbx_seq_one_letter_code
_entity_poly.pdbx_strand_id
1 'polypeptide(L)'
;MYQRFENKNADIKLYVRKVLITDEFKDFLPRYLNFIVGVVDSDDLPINVSRETLQENKILRVMRKKLVRKVLEMLRKFSEDSEDDEEGEDDDESEKETTEKKEKDDKTEK
;
A
#
# COMPACT_ATOMS: atom_id res chain seq x y z
N MET A 1 22.45 -15.19 17.30
CA MET A 1 21.50 -15.75 16.32
C MET A 1 20.30 -14.82 16.06
N TYR A 2 20.45 -13.49 16.14
CA TYR A 2 19.35 -12.52 15.91
C TYR A 2 19.70 -11.40 14.90
N GLN A 3 20.93 -11.33 14.41
CA GLN A 3 21.40 -10.23 13.55
C GLN A 3 20.88 -10.27 12.10
N ARG A 4 20.13 -11.30 11.68
CA ARG A 4 19.76 -11.49 10.26
C ARG A 4 18.52 -10.69 9.84
N PHE A 5 17.75 -10.14 10.78
CA PHE A 5 16.54 -9.36 10.50
C PHE A 5 16.74 -7.83 10.58
N GLU A 6 17.78 -7.34 11.24
CA GLU A 6 17.95 -5.89 11.46
C GLU A 6 18.25 -5.09 10.18
N ASN A 7 18.81 -5.74 9.14
CA ASN A 7 19.22 -5.06 7.89
C ASN A 7 18.65 -5.69 6.62
N LYS A 8 17.60 -6.52 6.72
CA LYS A 8 16.99 -7.12 5.53
C LYS A 8 15.91 -6.19 4.98
N ASN A 9 16.14 -5.65 3.79
CA ASN A 9 15.12 -4.90 3.05
C ASN A 9 14.08 -5.88 2.48
N ALA A 10 12.85 -5.39 2.25
CA ALA A 10 11.84 -6.14 1.51
C ALA A 10 12.40 -6.51 0.12
N ASP A 11 12.23 -7.77 -0.27
CA ASP A 11 12.68 -8.28 -1.58
C ASP A 11 11.53 -8.11 -2.58
N ILE A 12 11.45 -6.91 -3.17
CA ILE A 12 10.39 -6.54 -4.11
C ILE A 12 11.01 -6.15 -5.44
N LYS A 13 10.60 -6.86 -6.49
CA LYS A 13 11.03 -6.59 -7.87
C LYS A 13 10.03 -5.69 -8.57
N LEU A 14 10.51 -4.55 -9.07
CA LEU A 14 9.72 -3.63 -9.87
C LEU A 14 9.92 -3.93 -11.36
N TYR A 15 8.81 -4.17 -12.04
CA TYR A 15 8.70 -4.31 -13.47
C TYR A 15 7.90 -3.15 -14.05
N VAL A 16 8.20 -2.82 -15.30
CA VAL A 16 7.43 -1.90 -16.10
C VAL A 16 7.21 -2.56 -17.45
N ARG A 17 5.96 -2.77 -17.85
CA ARG A 17 5.62 -3.45 -19.12
C ARG A 17 6.34 -4.80 -19.25
N LYS A 18 6.37 -5.58 -18.16
CA LYS A 18 7.09 -6.88 -18.07
C LYS A 18 8.61 -6.81 -18.21
N VAL A 19 9.21 -5.62 -18.21
CA VAL A 19 10.67 -5.43 -18.19
C VAL A 19 11.12 -5.15 -16.76
N LEU A 20 12.09 -5.94 -16.26
CA LEU A 20 12.65 -5.73 -14.92
C LEU A 20 13.40 -4.39 -14.89
N ILE A 21 13.00 -3.51 -13.97
CA ILE A 21 13.66 -2.22 -13.76
C ILE A 21 14.67 -2.31 -12.62
N THR A 22 14.24 -2.79 -11.46
CA THR A 22 15.12 -2.96 -10.29
C THR A 22 14.52 -3.93 -9.27
N ASP A 23 15.41 -4.64 -8.59
CA ASP A 23 15.16 -5.55 -7.47
C ASP A 23 15.58 -4.94 -6.11
N GLU A 24 16.57 -4.05 -6.10
CA GLU A 24 16.95 -3.29 -4.91
C GLU A 24 16.15 -2.01 -4.77
N PHE A 25 15.09 -2.07 -3.97
CA PHE A 25 14.27 -0.91 -3.62
C PHE A 25 14.35 -0.62 -2.13
N LYS A 26 15.35 0.17 -1.75
CA LYS A 26 15.49 0.66 -0.37
C LYS A 26 14.28 1.53 -0.03
N ASP A 27 13.70 1.31 1.14
CA ASP A 27 12.55 2.04 1.69
C ASP A 27 11.21 1.87 0.95
N PHE A 28 11.05 0.90 0.06
CA PHE A 28 9.78 0.76 -0.67
C PHE A 28 8.62 0.30 0.21
N LEU A 29 8.90 -0.54 1.21
CA LEU A 29 7.97 -0.87 2.28
C LEU A 29 8.48 -0.34 3.64
N PRO A 30 7.58 -0.08 4.59
CA PRO A 30 7.94 0.19 5.98
C PRO A 30 8.68 -1.00 6.61
N ARG A 31 9.58 -0.73 7.55
CA ARG A 31 10.41 -1.77 8.21
C ARG A 31 9.62 -2.95 8.76
N TYR A 32 8.41 -2.71 9.26
CA TYR A 32 7.55 -3.76 9.82
C TYR A 32 6.96 -4.71 8.75
N LEU A 33 7.05 -4.37 7.46
CA LEU A 33 6.64 -5.23 6.33
C LEU A 33 7.83 -5.78 5.52
N ASN A 34 9.06 -5.71 6.06
CA ASN A 34 10.25 -6.18 5.34
C ASN A 34 10.31 -7.71 5.12
N PHE A 35 9.41 -8.47 5.74
CA PHE A 35 9.28 -9.91 5.51
C PHE A 35 8.58 -10.25 4.18
N ILE A 36 7.96 -9.26 3.54
CA ILE A 36 7.21 -9.46 2.30
C ILE A 36 8.16 -9.58 1.12
N VAL A 37 7.91 -10.60 0.31
CA VAL A 37 8.59 -10.83 -0.97
C VAL A 37 7.52 -10.76 -2.05
N GLY A 38 7.80 -10.03 -3.13
CA GLY A 38 6.80 -9.81 -4.16
C GLY A 38 7.31 -9.21 -5.45
N VAL A 39 6.38 -9.09 -6.39
CA VAL A 39 6.61 -8.49 -7.70
C VAL A 39 5.56 -7.41 -7.91
N VAL A 40 6.00 -6.24 -8.39
CA VAL A 40 5.14 -5.11 -8.74
C VAL A 40 5.37 -4.81 -10.21
N ASP A 41 4.34 -4.89 -11.03
CA ASP A 41 4.37 -4.46 -12.44
C ASP A 41 3.54 -3.18 -12.57
N SER A 42 4.13 -2.12 -13.11
CA SER A 42 3.47 -0.82 -13.29
C SER A 42 3.65 -0.31 -14.72
N ASP A 43 2.55 0.02 -15.39
CA ASP A 43 2.58 0.64 -16.72
C ASP A 43 2.77 2.17 -16.68
N ASP A 44 2.71 2.76 -15.48
CA ASP A 44 2.68 4.22 -15.25
C ASP A 44 4.07 4.86 -15.18
N LEU A 45 5.15 4.06 -15.20
CA LEU A 45 6.52 4.56 -15.16
C LEU A 45 7.13 4.61 -16.57
N PRO A 46 7.88 5.68 -16.91
CA PRO A 46 8.64 5.72 -18.15
C PRO A 46 9.69 4.60 -18.21
N ILE A 47 9.91 4.05 -19.41
CA ILE A 47 10.87 2.96 -19.63
C ILE A 47 12.33 3.38 -19.38
N ASN A 48 12.63 4.68 -19.40
CA ASN A 48 13.96 5.28 -19.28
C ASN A 48 14.19 5.99 -17.93
N VAL A 49 13.66 5.45 -16.85
CA VAL A 49 13.83 6.03 -15.50
C VAL A 49 15.14 5.56 -14.87
N SER A 50 16.01 6.51 -14.49
CA SER A 50 17.20 6.23 -13.68
C SER A 50 16.81 5.97 -12.22
N ARG A 51 17.68 5.29 -11.44
CA ARG A 51 17.47 5.03 -10.00
C ARG A 51 17.22 6.31 -9.18
N GLU A 52 17.77 7.44 -9.63
CA GLU A 52 17.68 8.75 -8.99
C GLU A 52 16.32 9.41 -9.28
N THR A 53 15.92 9.45 -10.56
CA THR A 53 14.59 9.93 -10.97
C THR A 53 13.47 9.06 -10.39
N LEU A 54 13.75 7.78 -10.17
CA LEU A 54 12.83 6.84 -9.53
C LEU A 54 12.52 7.32 -8.10
N GLN A 55 13.53 7.58 -7.27
CA GLN A 55 13.33 8.01 -5.87
C GLN A 55 12.54 9.31 -5.72
N GLU A 56 12.70 10.26 -6.64
CA GLU A 56 12.00 11.55 -6.61
C GLU A 56 10.57 11.49 -7.18
N ASN A 57 10.21 10.40 -7.85
CA ASN A 57 8.94 10.32 -8.56
C ASN A 57 7.74 10.25 -7.61
N LYS A 58 6.81 11.20 -7.76
CA LYS A 58 5.55 11.26 -6.99
C LYS A 58 4.71 9.98 -7.13
N ILE A 59 4.76 9.34 -8.29
CA ILE A 59 4.02 8.10 -8.58
C ILE A 59 4.45 6.98 -7.63
N LEU A 60 5.75 6.86 -7.32
CA LEU A 60 6.22 5.84 -6.38
C LEU A 60 5.73 6.06 -4.96
N ARG A 61 5.59 7.32 -4.51
CA ARG A 61 5.02 7.61 -3.18
C ARG A 61 3.57 7.15 -3.11
N VAL A 62 2.82 7.29 -4.20
CA VAL A 62 1.44 6.81 -4.29
C VAL A 62 1.42 5.28 -4.35
N MET A 63 2.26 4.65 -5.17
CA MET A 63 2.37 3.18 -5.23
C MET A 63 2.71 2.59 -3.86
N ARG A 64 3.69 3.17 -3.15
CA ARG A 64 4.04 2.75 -1.79
C ARG A 64 2.82 2.74 -0.86
N LYS A 65 2.06 3.84 -0.83
CA LYS A 65 0.85 3.93 0.00
C LYS A 65 -0.19 2.89 -0.40
N LYS A 66 -0.40 2.67 -1.69
CA LYS A 66 -1.34 1.66 -2.20
C LYS A 66 -0.93 0.25 -1.80
N LEU A 67 0.36 -0.09 -1.92
CA LEU A 67 0.87 -1.41 -1.58
C LEU A 67 0.77 -1.68 -0.08
N VAL A 68 1.15 -0.72 0.77
CA VAL A 68 1.01 -0.87 2.24
C VAL A 68 -0.45 -1.11 2.61
N ARG A 69 -1.39 -0.33 2.05
CA ARG A 69 -2.82 -0.54 2.28
C ARG A 69 -3.27 -1.92 1.82
N LYS A 70 -2.83 -2.36 0.63
CA LYS A 70 -3.25 -3.65 0.07
C LYS A 70 -2.72 -4.83 0.90
N VAL A 71 -1.48 -4.73 1.37
CA VAL A 71 -0.90 -5.71 2.29
C VAL A 71 -1.71 -5.80 3.58
N LEU A 72 -2.04 -4.66 4.19
CA LEU A 72 -2.83 -4.65 5.43
C LEU A 72 -4.24 -5.19 5.21
N GLU A 73 -4.88 -4.86 4.09
CA GLU A 73 -6.19 -5.40 3.70
C GLU A 73 -6.12 -6.93 3.50
N MET A 74 -5.06 -7.43 2.87
CA MET A 74 -4.85 -8.89 2.72
C MET A 74 -4.62 -9.54 4.07
N LEU A 75 -3.80 -8.95 4.96
CA LEU A 75 -3.59 -9.49 6.31
C LEU A 75 -4.88 -9.51 7.14
N ARG A 76 -5.72 -8.47 7.02
CA ARG A 76 -7.04 -8.43 7.66
C ARG A 76 -7.94 -9.57 7.14
N LYS A 77 -8.03 -9.71 5.81
CA LYS A 77 -8.76 -10.81 5.18
C LYS A 77 -8.24 -12.19 5.58
N PHE A 78 -6.93 -12.36 5.70
CA PHE A 78 -6.34 -13.61 6.18
C PHE A 78 -6.69 -13.88 7.65
N SER A 79 -6.87 -12.85 8.48
CA SER A 79 -7.34 -12.99 9.86
C SER A 79 -8.80 -13.45 9.88
N GLU A 80 -9.65 -12.78 9.10
CA GLU A 80 -11.08 -13.07 8.97
C GLU A 80 -11.32 -14.47 8.37
N ASP A 81 -10.57 -14.88 7.33
CA ASP A 81 -10.63 -16.25 6.75
C ASP A 81 -10.17 -17.33 7.73
N SER A 82 -9.32 -17.00 8.71
CA SER A 82 -8.93 -17.94 9.78
C SER A 82 -9.91 -17.97 10.95
N GLU A 83 -10.83 -17.00 11.01
CA GLU A 83 -11.97 -16.97 11.95
C GLU A 83 -13.19 -17.72 11.38
N ASP A 84 -13.19 -18.12 10.10
CA ASP A 84 -14.21 -19.04 9.57
C ASP A 84 -14.12 -20.48 10.15
N ASP A 85 -13.11 -20.78 10.97
CA ASP A 85 -13.07 -21.97 11.83
C ASP A 85 -13.69 -21.71 13.23
N GLU A 86 -13.98 -20.46 13.63
CA GLU A 86 -14.69 -20.11 14.87
C GLU A 86 -15.59 -18.86 14.69
N GLU A 87 -16.89 -19.11 14.45
CA GLU A 87 -18.01 -18.16 14.30
C GLU A 87 -17.87 -16.79 14.99
N GLY A 88 -18.08 -15.70 14.23
CA GLY A 88 -18.30 -14.35 14.77
C GLY A 88 -18.59 -13.29 13.70
N GLU A 89 -19.87 -13.03 13.45
CA GLU A 89 -20.34 -11.85 12.72
C GLU A 89 -19.90 -10.58 13.47
N ASP A 90 -19.10 -9.72 12.83
CA ASP A 90 -18.97 -8.31 13.24
C ASP A 90 -19.11 -7.40 12.02
N ASP A 91 -20.23 -6.68 12.01
CA ASP A 91 -20.65 -5.67 11.05
C ASP A 91 -19.63 -4.52 10.91
N ASP A 92 -19.00 -4.36 9.74
CA ASP A 92 -18.32 -3.10 9.37
C ASP A 92 -19.31 -2.22 8.59
N GLU A 93 -20.28 -1.65 9.32
CA GLU A 93 -21.11 -0.55 8.83
C GLU A 93 -20.26 0.73 8.79
N SER A 94 -19.55 0.93 7.67
CA SER A 94 -18.86 2.20 7.39
C SER A 94 -19.01 2.66 5.93
N GLU A 95 -20.26 2.69 5.45
CA GLU A 95 -20.63 3.53 4.30
C GLU A 95 -21.17 4.90 4.73
N LYS A 96 -20.38 5.94 4.39
CA LYS A 96 -20.75 7.32 3.99
C LYS A 96 -20.03 8.43 4.76
N GLU A 97 -18.78 8.64 4.36
CA GLU A 97 -18.13 9.94 4.42
C GLU A 97 -18.92 10.99 3.59
N THR A 98 -19.51 11.95 4.30
CA THR A 98 -19.31 13.38 4.06
C THR A 98 -19.59 13.97 2.66
N THR A 99 -20.86 14.16 2.30
CA THR A 99 -21.25 15.19 1.31
C THR A 99 -22.67 15.72 1.57
N GLU A 100 -22.92 16.48 2.65
CA GLU A 100 -24.20 17.25 2.77
C GLU A 100 -24.24 18.35 3.86
N LYS A 101 -23.10 18.92 4.25
CA LYS A 101 -23.05 19.96 5.31
C LYS A 101 -22.56 21.35 4.86
N LYS A 102 -22.75 21.72 3.58
CA LYS A 102 -22.33 23.05 3.07
C LYS A 102 -23.43 23.93 2.47
N GLU A 103 -24.71 23.58 2.56
CA GLU A 103 -25.80 24.37 1.95
C GLU A 103 -26.92 24.83 2.91
N LYS A 104 -26.76 24.72 4.23
CA LYS A 104 -27.79 25.20 5.19
C LYS A 104 -27.39 26.36 6.11
N ASP A 105 -26.22 26.96 5.91
CA ASP A 105 -25.80 28.15 6.69
C ASP A 105 -26.31 29.50 6.13
N ASP A 106 -27.13 29.52 5.06
CA ASP A 106 -27.61 30.78 4.44
C ASP A 106 -29.12 31.06 4.61
N LYS A 107 -29.81 30.46 5.59
CA LYS A 107 -31.26 30.75 5.80
C LYS A 107 -31.73 30.98 7.24
N THR A 108 -30.84 31.16 8.20
CA THR A 108 -31.28 31.56 9.54
C THR A 108 -30.25 32.47 10.20
N GLU A 109 -30.19 33.72 9.74
CA GLU A 109 -30.11 34.90 10.62
C GLU A 109 -30.20 36.18 9.77
N LYS A 110 -31.36 36.85 9.90
CA LYS A 110 -31.65 38.26 9.62
C LYS A 110 -32.12 38.68 8.22
#